data_AF-A0A382BST2-F1
#
_entry.id   AF-A0A382BST2-F1
#
_cell.length_a   1.000
_cell.length_b   1.000
_cell.length_c   1.000
_cell.angle_alpha   90.00
_cell.angle_beta   90.00
_cell.angle_gamma   90.00
#
_symmetry.space_group_name_H-M   'P 1'
#
loop_
_entity.id
_entity.type
_entity.pdbx_description
1 polymer ?
#
loop_
_entity_poly.entity_id
_entity_poly.type
_entity_poly.pdbx_seq_one_letter_code
_entity_poly.pdbx_strand_id
1 'polypeptide(L)'
;MDISVIAQLLTGLATLIIGAVLVFQLRKQNQQIEIQNRQLELQHQDSDRELAFSARARGEELTLARLTNDSLLDAYMKVGRDEDTASDKEIHQFISYMRTSYLQMINAWNLGANDRSVDWYKGNLGNLMGSVGERKYYLTNGRIIIGTVFGLNDLLELGDTVYEELEGSPVPA
;
A
#
# COMPACT_ATOMS: atom_id res chain seq x y z
N MET A 1 -77.76 2.27 10.96
CA MET A 1 -76.35 2.67 10.92
C MET A 1 -76.12 3.35 9.59
N ASP A 2 -75.67 4.60 9.58
CA ASP A 2 -75.52 5.35 8.33
C ASP A 2 -74.39 4.77 7.47
N ILE A 3 -74.62 4.76 6.15
CA ILE A 3 -73.66 4.26 5.16
C ILE A 3 -72.32 5.01 5.27
N SER A 4 -72.33 6.29 5.65
CA SER A 4 -71.13 7.08 5.89
C SER A 4 -70.26 6.52 7.02
N VAL A 5 -70.87 6.05 8.10
CA VAL A 5 -70.14 5.47 9.26
C VAL A 5 -69.51 4.14 8.87
N ILE A 6 -70.23 3.30 8.11
CA ILE A 6 -69.70 2.02 7.61
C ILE A 6 -68.52 2.27 6.65
N ALA A 7 -68.66 3.22 5.73
CA ALA A 7 -67.61 3.60 4.79
C ALA A 7 -66.35 4.09 5.53
N GLN A 8 -66.52 4.93 6.54
CA GLN A 8 -65.40 5.48 7.32
C GLN A 8 -64.66 4.41 8.14
N LEU A 9 -65.38 3.44 8.71
CA LEU A 9 -64.76 2.28 9.38
C LEU A 9 -63.96 1.42 8.40
N LEU A 10 -64.51 1.14 7.21
CA LEU A 10 -63.82 0.39 6.16
C LEU A 10 -62.55 1.12 5.67
N THR A 11 -62.63 2.44 5.48
CA THR A 11 -61.47 3.26 5.13
C THR A 11 -60.41 3.22 6.25
N GLY A 12 -60.80 3.39 7.51
CA GLY A 12 -59.89 3.31 8.65
C GLY A 12 -59.17 1.96 8.76
N LEU A 13 -59.91 0.86 8.55
CA LEU A 13 -59.35 -0.49 8.47
C LEU A 13 -58.36 -0.64 7.30
N ALA A 14 -58.70 -0.14 6.12
CA ALA A 14 -57.81 -0.18 4.96
C ALA A 14 -56.51 0.61 5.20
N THR A 15 -56.61 1.81 5.79
CA THR A 15 -55.44 2.62 6.16
C THR A 15 -54.57 1.90 7.20
N LEU A 16 -55.18 1.27 8.19
CA LEU A 16 -54.44 0.53 9.22
C LEU A 16 -53.70 -0.68 8.63
N ILE A 17 -54.33 -1.42 7.71
CA ILE A 17 -53.70 -2.54 7.00
C ILE A 17 -52.50 -2.05 6.20
N ILE A 18 -52.66 -0.98 5.41
CA ILE A 18 -51.58 -0.40 4.61
C ILE A 18 -50.45 0.07 5.53
N GLY A 19 -50.76 0.78 6.62
CA GLY A 19 -49.78 1.24 7.61
C GLY A 19 -49.00 0.08 8.23
N ALA A 20 -49.66 -1.01 8.59
CA ALA A 20 -49.00 -2.21 9.12
C ALA A 20 -48.04 -2.84 8.10
N VAL A 21 -48.46 -2.94 6.83
CA VAL A 21 -47.62 -3.46 5.74
C VAL A 21 -46.40 -2.54 5.51
N LEU A 22 -46.59 -1.22 5.49
CA LEU A 22 -45.51 -0.26 5.33
C LEU A 22 -44.49 -0.35 6.47
N VAL A 23 -44.95 -0.42 7.73
CA VAL A 23 -44.06 -0.60 8.88
C VAL A 23 -43.27 -1.90 8.77
N PHE A 24 -43.91 -3.00 8.33
CA PHE A 24 -43.22 -4.27 8.13
C PHE A 24 -42.17 -4.18 7.02
N GLN A 25 -42.49 -3.53 5.89
CA GLN A 25 -41.55 -3.31 4.78
C GLN A 25 -40.34 -2.48 5.23
N LEU A 26 -40.57 -1.38 5.94
CA LEU A 26 -39.49 -0.53 6.48
C LEU A 26 -38.58 -1.29 7.45
N ARG A 27 -39.15 -2.13 8.32
CA ARG A 27 -38.35 -2.97 9.22
C ARG A 27 -37.46 -3.95 8.45
N LYS A 28 -38.02 -4.62 7.44
CA LYS A 28 -37.23 -5.52 6.58
C LYS A 28 -36.15 -4.76 5.80
N GLN A 29 -36.46 -3.58 5.28
CA GLN A 29 -35.50 -2.74 4.57
C GLN A 29 -34.34 -2.34 5.48
N ASN A 30 -34.62 -1.91 6.71
CA ASN A 30 -33.59 -1.55 7.69
C ASN A 30 -32.69 -2.74 8.03
N GLN A 31 -33.26 -3.93 8.22
CA GLN A 31 -32.48 -5.16 8.45
C GLN A 31 -31.58 -5.49 7.25
N GLN A 32 -32.08 -5.33 6.02
CA GLN A 32 -31.29 -5.57 4.81
C GLN A 32 -30.13 -4.58 4.69
N ILE A 33 -30.36 -3.31 5.01
CA ILE A 33 -29.32 -2.26 5.03
C ILE A 33 -28.24 -2.61 6.06
N GLU A 34 -28.62 -3.05 7.26
CA GLU A 34 -27.67 -3.46 8.30
C GLU A 34 -26.77 -4.61 7.83
N ILE A 35 -27.37 -5.65 7.24
CA ILE A 35 -26.63 -6.79 6.69
C ILE A 35 -25.69 -6.34 5.55
N GLN A 36 -26.15 -5.47 4.65
CA GLN A 36 -25.34 -4.94 3.55
C GLN A 36 -24.15 -4.13 4.07
N ASN A 37 -24.38 -3.25 5.05
CA ASN A 37 -23.30 -2.46 5.66
C ASN A 37 -22.27 -3.36 6.33
N ARG A 38 -22.72 -4.40 7.04
CA ARG A 38 -21.80 -5.35 7.66
C ARG A 38 -21.00 -6.14 6.64
N GLN A 39 -21.63 -6.58 5.55
CA GLN A 39 -20.95 -7.29 4.47
C GLN A 39 -19.92 -6.40 3.77
N LEU A 40 -20.26 -5.12 3.55
CA LEU A 40 -19.36 -4.14 2.97
C LEU A 40 -18.14 -3.89 3.87
N GLU A 41 -18.36 -3.78 5.19
CA GLU A 41 -17.27 -3.64 6.17
C GLU A 41 -16.31 -4.85 6.13
N LEU A 42 -16.86 -6.07 6.07
CA LEU A 42 -16.04 -7.29 5.94
C LEU A 42 -15.28 -7.32 4.61
N GLN A 43 -15.92 -6.94 3.51
CA GLN A 43 -15.27 -6.86 2.19
C GLN A 43 -14.14 -5.83 2.16
N HIS A 44 -14.32 -4.67 2.81
CA HIS A 44 -13.25 -3.69 2.97
C HIS A 44 -12.07 -4.27 3.76
N GLN A 45 -12.34 -4.89 4.90
CA GLN A 45 -11.29 -5.50 5.73
C GLN A 45 -10.54 -6.61 4.99
N ASP A 46 -11.23 -7.43 4.22
CA ASP A 46 -10.62 -8.49 3.43
C ASP A 46 -9.79 -7.92 2.26
N SER A 47 -10.28 -6.88 1.60
CA SER A 47 -9.55 -6.20 0.53
C SER A 47 -8.25 -5.56 1.04
N ASP A 48 -8.28 -4.90 2.20
CA ASP A 48 -7.09 -4.31 2.82
C ASP A 48 -6.06 -5.39 3.18
N ARG A 49 -6.52 -6.53 3.72
CA ARG A 49 -5.66 -7.68 4.04
C ARG A 49 -5.02 -8.27 2.78
N GLU A 50 -5.79 -8.43 1.71
CA GLU A 50 -5.30 -8.96 0.44
C GLU A 50 -4.25 -8.04 -0.19
N LEU A 51 -4.50 -6.72 -0.20
CA LEU A 51 -3.53 -5.73 -0.67
C LEU A 51 -2.24 -5.77 0.14
N ALA A 52 -2.34 -5.84 1.47
CA ALA A 52 -1.17 -5.94 2.35
C ALA A 52 -0.39 -7.26 2.13
N PHE A 53 -1.09 -8.38 1.96
CA PHE A 53 -0.46 -9.67 1.65
C PHE A 53 0.24 -9.65 0.29
N SER A 54 -0.44 -9.18 -0.76
CA SER A 54 0.12 -9.04 -2.11
C SER A 54 1.35 -8.11 -2.12
N ALA A 55 1.31 -7.01 -1.37
CA ALA A 55 2.47 -6.14 -1.20
C ALA A 55 3.64 -6.89 -0.56
N ARG A 56 3.45 -7.64 0.54
CA ARG A 56 4.52 -8.42 1.16
C ARG A 56 5.09 -9.49 0.22
N ALA A 57 4.23 -10.25 -0.44
CA ALA A 57 4.62 -11.28 -1.39
C ALA A 57 5.52 -10.74 -2.50
N ARG A 58 5.20 -9.57 -3.08
CA ARG A 58 6.06 -8.91 -4.09
C ARG A 58 7.45 -8.54 -3.55
N GLY A 59 7.56 -8.14 -2.28
CA GLY A 59 8.85 -7.87 -1.65
C GLY A 59 9.71 -9.14 -1.51
N GLU A 60 9.08 -10.25 -1.11
CA GLU A 60 9.73 -11.56 -1.04
C GLU A 60 10.14 -12.07 -2.42
N GLU A 61 9.30 -11.89 -3.44
CA GLU A 61 9.60 -12.23 -4.84
C GLU A 61 10.81 -11.47 -5.38
N LEU A 62 10.93 -10.17 -5.11
CA LEU A 62 12.12 -9.40 -5.48
C LEU A 62 13.37 -9.93 -4.78
N THR A 63 13.27 -10.26 -3.50
CA THR A 63 14.40 -10.83 -2.76
C THR A 63 14.80 -12.18 -3.33
N LEU A 64 13.83 -13.06 -3.59
CA LEU A 64 14.04 -14.38 -4.16
C LEU A 64 14.65 -14.28 -5.55
N ALA A 65 14.13 -13.39 -6.42
CA ALA A 65 14.65 -13.16 -7.76
C ALA A 65 16.14 -12.79 -7.74
N ARG A 66 16.59 -11.98 -6.78
CA ARG A 66 18.01 -11.66 -6.60
C ARG A 66 18.82 -12.88 -6.14
N LEU A 67 18.27 -13.72 -5.27
CA LEU A 67 18.99 -14.85 -4.68
C LEU A 67 19.05 -16.09 -5.59
N THR A 68 18.07 -16.27 -6.49
CA THR A 68 17.98 -17.46 -7.35
C THR A 68 18.43 -17.22 -8.80
N ASN A 69 18.79 -15.99 -9.14
CA ASN A 69 19.31 -15.64 -10.45
C ASN A 69 20.76 -15.19 -10.32
N ASP A 70 21.70 -16.10 -10.60
CA ASP A 70 23.13 -15.87 -10.46
C ASP A 70 23.59 -14.62 -11.24
N SER A 71 23.08 -14.40 -12.46
CA SER A 71 23.44 -13.21 -13.25
C SER A 71 23.00 -11.91 -12.59
N LEU A 72 21.83 -11.90 -11.94
CA LEU A 72 21.36 -10.72 -11.20
C LEU A 72 22.13 -10.56 -9.90
N LEU A 73 22.42 -11.66 -9.20
CA LEU A 73 23.21 -11.63 -7.97
C LEU A 73 24.61 -11.08 -8.23
N ASP A 74 25.30 -11.57 -9.27
CA ASP A 74 26.63 -11.12 -9.65
C ASP A 74 26.62 -9.63 -10.00
N ALA A 75 25.67 -9.20 -10.83
CA ALA A 75 25.48 -7.78 -11.15
C ALA A 75 25.25 -6.94 -9.90
N TYR A 76 24.41 -7.43 -8.98
CA TYR A 76 24.09 -6.75 -7.73
C TYR A 76 25.32 -6.59 -6.84
N MET A 77 26.08 -7.67 -6.65
CA MET A 77 27.28 -7.65 -5.82
C MET A 77 28.37 -6.77 -6.41
N LYS A 78 28.57 -6.84 -7.73
CA LYS A 78 29.63 -6.13 -8.45
C LYS A 78 29.38 -4.63 -8.51
N VAL A 79 28.17 -4.22 -8.92
CA VAL A 79 27.79 -2.80 -8.95
C VAL A 79 27.64 -2.25 -7.53
N GLY A 80 27.11 -3.04 -6.59
CA GLY A 80 27.02 -2.66 -5.18
C GLY A 80 28.37 -2.36 -4.53
N ARG A 81 29.43 -3.08 -4.92
CA ARG A 81 30.82 -2.83 -4.49
C ARG A 81 31.52 -1.71 -5.26
N ASP A 82 30.84 -1.09 -6.22
CA ASP A 82 31.43 -0.05 -7.09
C ASP A 82 32.64 -0.55 -7.90
N GLU A 83 32.58 -1.79 -8.39
CA GLU A 83 33.67 -2.35 -9.20
C GLU A 83 33.67 -1.75 -10.61
N ASP A 84 34.77 -1.11 -11.01
CA ASP A 84 34.98 -0.51 -12.34
C ASP A 84 34.82 -1.49 -13.51
N THR A 85 34.82 -2.79 -13.24
CA THR A 85 34.69 -3.85 -14.25
C THR A 85 33.24 -4.19 -14.59
N ALA A 86 32.25 -3.55 -13.96
CA ALA A 86 30.83 -3.79 -14.23
C ALA A 86 30.48 -3.43 -15.67
N SER A 87 29.88 -4.36 -16.40
CA SER A 87 29.39 -4.15 -17.76
C SER A 87 28.08 -3.36 -17.76
N ASP A 88 27.76 -2.70 -18.88
CA ASP A 88 26.48 -1.98 -19.06
C ASP A 88 25.26 -2.85 -18.76
N LYS A 89 25.33 -4.15 -19.08
CA LYS A 89 24.27 -5.11 -18.78
C LYS A 89 24.10 -5.30 -17.28
N GLU A 90 25.19 -5.49 -16.54
CA GLU A 90 25.16 -5.67 -15.09
C GLU A 90 24.65 -4.39 -14.39
N ILE A 91 25.12 -3.22 -14.85
CA ILE A 91 24.64 -1.91 -14.38
C ILE A 91 23.13 -1.78 -14.62
N HIS A 92 22.64 -2.14 -15.81
CA HIS A 92 21.22 -2.07 -16.12
C HIS A 92 20.37 -3.02 -15.26
N GLN A 93 20.86 -4.25 -15.02
CA GLN A 93 20.20 -5.22 -14.14
C GLN A 93 20.08 -4.68 -12.72
N PHE A 94 21.18 -4.14 -12.18
CA PHE A 94 21.20 -3.53 -10.85
C PHE A 94 20.25 -2.34 -10.74
N ILE A 95 20.34 -1.36 -11.65
CA ILE A 95 19.49 -0.16 -11.64
C ILE A 95 18.00 -0.54 -11.71
N SER A 96 17.65 -1.52 -12.55
CA SER A 96 16.27 -1.98 -12.70
C SER A 96 15.76 -2.65 -11.43
N TYR A 97 16.59 -3.49 -10.80
CA TYR A 97 16.28 -4.14 -9.53
C TYR A 97 16.12 -3.12 -8.39
N MET A 98 17.02 -2.14 -8.31
CA MET A 98 16.93 -1.07 -7.32
C MET A 98 15.65 -0.25 -7.53
N ARG A 99 15.31 0.09 -8.78
CA ARG A 99 14.08 0.81 -9.10
C ARG A 99 12.83 0.09 -8.60
N THR A 100 12.71 -1.20 -8.88
CA THR A 100 11.55 -1.99 -8.41
C THR A 100 11.51 -2.10 -6.89
N SER A 101 12.67 -2.22 -6.24
CA SER A 101 12.77 -2.27 -4.78
C SER A 101 12.33 -0.95 -4.11
N TYR A 102 12.73 0.20 -4.66
CA TYR A 102 12.26 1.52 -4.19
C TYR A 102 10.76 1.70 -4.41
N LEU A 103 10.21 1.31 -5.57
CA LEU A 103 8.77 1.36 -5.82
C LEU A 103 7.98 0.49 -4.84
N GLN A 104 8.53 -0.66 -4.46
CA GLN A 104 7.92 -1.55 -3.47
C GLN A 104 7.91 -0.92 -2.07
N MET A 105 8.99 -0.25 -1.65
CA MET A 105 9.03 0.50 -0.39
C MET A 105 8.03 1.66 -0.39
N ILE A 106 7.93 2.41 -1.50
CA ILE A 106 6.98 3.51 -1.66
C ILE A 106 5.53 3.00 -1.59
N ASN A 107 5.26 1.85 -2.20
CA ASN A 107 3.95 1.21 -2.09
C ASN A 107 3.63 0.82 -0.64
N ALA A 108 4.58 0.24 0.08
CA ALA A 108 4.43 -0.08 1.50
C ALA A 108 4.12 1.18 2.33
N TRP A 109 4.82 2.29 2.05
CA TRP A 109 4.59 3.59 2.68
C TRP A 109 3.16 4.09 2.47
N ASN A 110 2.69 4.09 1.22
CA ASN A 110 1.35 4.55 0.87
C ASN A 110 0.26 3.69 1.50
N LEU A 111 0.47 2.38 1.60
CA LEU A 111 -0.42 1.44 2.27
C LEU A 111 -0.37 1.55 3.81
N GLY A 112 0.51 2.37 4.37
CA GLY A 112 0.67 2.50 5.82
C GLY A 112 1.19 1.23 6.46
N ALA A 113 2.01 0.45 5.74
CA ALA A 113 2.53 -0.81 6.26
C ALA A 113 3.28 -0.60 7.59
N ASN A 114 3.08 -1.57 8.50
CA ASN A 114 3.67 -1.57 9.84
C ASN A 114 3.38 -0.28 10.63
N ASP A 115 2.14 0.23 10.52
CA ASP A 115 1.65 1.44 11.18
C ASP A 115 2.52 2.69 10.93
N ARG A 116 3.15 2.76 9.75
CA ARG A 116 4.12 3.82 9.40
C ARG A 116 5.28 3.97 10.39
N SER A 117 5.67 2.85 11.03
CA SER A 117 6.80 2.81 11.96
C SER A 117 8.09 3.35 11.32
N VAL A 118 8.61 4.44 11.86
CA VAL A 118 9.85 5.07 11.41
C VAL A 118 11.01 4.07 11.44
N ASP A 119 11.16 3.31 12.52
CA ASP A 119 12.23 2.31 12.66
C ASP A 119 12.17 1.23 11.57
N TRP A 120 10.95 0.82 11.18
CA TRP A 120 10.78 -0.16 10.12
C TRP A 120 11.19 0.40 8.76
N TYR A 121 10.77 1.62 8.41
CA TYR A 121 11.19 2.26 7.16
C TYR A 121 12.69 2.58 7.16
N LYS A 122 13.23 2.99 8.30
CA LYS A 122 14.66 3.21 8.49
C LYS A 122 15.47 1.94 8.21
N GLY A 123 15.04 0.80 8.75
CA GLY A 123 15.66 -0.50 8.46
C GLY A 123 15.56 -0.91 6.99
N ASN A 124 14.41 -0.67 6.34
CA ASN A 124 14.24 -0.96 4.91
C ASN A 124 15.14 -0.07 4.03
N LEU A 125 15.17 1.23 4.30
CA LEU A 125 16.07 2.18 3.64
C LEU A 125 17.54 1.77 3.86
N GLY A 126 17.90 1.34 5.07
CA GLY A 126 19.23 0.83 5.38
C GLY A 126 19.60 -0.39 4.54
N ASN A 127 18.66 -1.31 4.32
CA ASN A 127 18.87 -2.45 3.42
C ASN A 127 18.98 -2.05 1.94
N LEU A 128 18.30 -0.97 1.51
CA LEU A 128 18.37 -0.44 0.15
C LEU A 128 19.58 0.47 -0.10
N MET A 129 20.40 0.72 0.93
CA MET A 129 21.56 1.61 0.93
C MET A 129 22.78 0.98 1.62
N GLY A 130 22.78 -0.34 1.82
CA GLY A 130 23.81 -1.06 2.56
C GLY A 130 25.18 -1.02 1.86
N SER A 131 25.19 -1.05 0.52
CA SER A 131 26.41 -0.99 -0.28
C SER A 131 26.68 0.39 -0.90
N VAL A 132 27.91 0.62 -1.37
CA VAL A 132 28.32 1.89 -1.98
C VAL A 132 27.50 2.17 -3.25
N GLY A 133 27.35 1.16 -4.12
CA GLY A 133 26.55 1.28 -5.34
C GLY A 133 25.07 1.55 -5.07
N GLU A 134 24.52 0.99 -4.00
CA GLU A 134 23.15 1.26 -3.55
C GLU A 134 22.98 2.70 -3.06
N ARG A 135 23.96 3.24 -2.32
CA ARG A 135 23.96 4.66 -1.92
C ARG A 135 24.12 5.60 -3.12
N LYS A 136 24.96 5.25 -4.08
CA LYS A 136 25.03 5.97 -5.37
C LYS A 136 23.70 5.92 -6.11
N TYR A 137 23.01 4.79 -6.09
CA TYR A 137 21.67 4.67 -6.67
C TYR A 137 20.67 5.59 -5.96
N TYR A 138 20.70 5.66 -4.62
CA TYR A 138 19.87 6.58 -3.86
C TYR A 138 20.07 8.02 -4.33
N LEU A 139 21.31 8.51 -4.38
CA LEU A 139 21.63 9.87 -4.82
C LEU A 139 21.16 10.17 -6.25
N THR A 140 21.36 9.22 -7.17
CA THR A 140 21.10 9.46 -8.60
C THR A 140 19.65 9.23 -9.01
N ASN A 141 18.95 8.30 -8.36
CA ASN A 141 17.62 7.85 -8.79
C ASN A 141 16.64 7.73 -7.62
N GLY A 142 17.02 7.03 -6.55
CA GLY A 142 16.11 6.73 -5.43
C GLY A 142 15.50 7.99 -4.80
N ARG A 143 16.33 9.00 -4.56
CA ARG A 143 15.95 10.30 -4.01
C ARG A 143 14.98 11.05 -4.92
N ILE A 144 15.23 11.04 -6.24
CA ILE A 144 14.34 11.65 -7.24
C ILE A 144 12.98 10.95 -7.26
N ILE A 145 12.97 9.61 -7.20
CA ILE A 145 11.71 8.85 -7.19
C ILE A 145 10.90 9.22 -5.94
N ILE A 146 11.50 9.20 -4.75
CA ILE A 146 10.78 9.48 -3.50
C ILE A 146 10.31 10.95 -3.46
N GLY A 147 11.22 11.89 -3.66
CA GLY A 147 10.96 13.32 -3.45
C GLY A 147 10.25 13.98 -4.62
N THR A 148 10.70 13.75 -5.85
CA THR A 148 10.19 14.47 -7.04
C THR A 148 9.01 13.76 -7.68
N VAL A 149 9.08 12.44 -7.85
CA VAL A 149 8.03 11.69 -8.56
C VAL A 149 6.82 11.46 -7.66
N PHE A 150 7.05 11.05 -6.41
CA PHE A 150 5.96 10.74 -5.47
C PHE A 150 5.69 11.82 -4.43
N GLY A 151 6.57 12.83 -4.26
CA GLY A 151 6.33 13.93 -3.33
C GLY A 151 6.33 13.52 -1.86
N LEU A 152 7.03 12.45 -1.48
CA LEU A 152 7.00 11.89 -0.13
C LEU A 152 8.11 12.50 0.74
N ASN A 153 7.91 13.74 1.19
CA ASN A 153 8.93 14.50 1.93
C ASN A 153 9.38 13.81 3.22
N ASP A 154 8.46 13.26 4.02
CA ASP A 154 8.83 12.56 5.26
C ASP A 154 9.73 11.33 4.99
N LEU A 155 9.44 10.60 3.91
CA LEU A 155 10.25 9.44 3.50
C LEU A 155 11.58 9.87 2.87
N LEU A 156 11.60 11.02 2.19
CA LEU A 156 12.80 11.64 1.64
C LEU A 156 13.76 12.05 2.76
N GLU A 157 13.26 12.77 3.77
CA GLU A 157 14.03 13.20 4.95
C GLU A 157 14.59 12.00 5.72
N LEU A 158 13.78 10.94 5.89
CA LEU A 158 14.25 9.70 6.49
C LEU A 158 15.33 9.03 5.63
N GLY A 159 15.19 9.04 4.31
CA GLY A 159 16.20 8.54 3.38
C GLY A 159 17.52 9.30 3.48
N ASP A 160 17.46 10.64 3.51
CA ASP A 160 18.64 11.51 3.65
C ASP A 160 19.34 11.24 4.99
N THR A 161 18.56 11.04 6.06
CA THR A 161 19.08 10.66 7.39
C THR A 161 19.80 9.32 7.35
N VAL A 162 19.20 8.28 6.76
CA VAL A 162 19.82 6.95 6.66
C VAL A 162 21.07 7.00 5.79
N TYR A 163 21.05 7.76 4.69
CA TYR A 163 22.24 7.98 3.87
C TYR A 163 23.37 8.58 4.71
N GLU A 164 23.09 9.65 5.47
CA GLU A 164 24.09 10.32 6.31
C GLU A 164 24.65 9.40 7.39
N GLU A 165 23.81 8.59 8.03
CA GLU A 165 24.24 7.61 9.03
C GLU A 165 25.17 6.53 8.43
N LEU A 166 24.93 6.12 7.18
CA LEU A 166 25.72 5.06 6.52
C LEU A 166 27.00 5.59 5.87
N GLU A 167 26.96 6.79 5.30
CA GLU A 167 28.12 7.40 4.62
C GLU A 167 29.00 8.22 5.58
N GLY A 168 28.45 8.65 6.72
CA GLY A 168 29.11 9.54 7.68
C GLY A 168 29.19 10.99 7.21
N SER A 169 28.49 11.34 6.13
CA SER A 169 28.40 12.71 5.60
C SER A 169 27.01 12.94 4.97
N PRO A 170 26.50 14.18 5.02
CA PRO A 170 25.17 14.49 4.50
C PRO A 170 25.10 14.33 2.98
N VAL A 171 23.87 14.20 2.47
CA VAL A 171 23.61 14.16 1.02
C VAL A 171 24.21 15.41 0.35
N PRO A 172 24.97 15.26 -0.75
CA PRO A 172 25.51 16.39 -1.49
C PRO A 172 24.43 17.36 -1.96
N ALA A 173 24.73 18.66 -1.85
CA ALA A 173 23.85 19.76 -2.28
C ALA A 173 23.70 19.85 -3.80
#